data_AF-A0A966UD71-F1
#
_entry.id   AF-A0A966UD71-F1
#
_cell.length_a   1.000
_cell.length_b   1.000
_cell.length_c   1.000
_cell.angle_alpha   90.00
_cell.angle_beta   90.00
_cell.angle_gamma   90.00
#
_symmetry.space_group_name_H-M   'P 1'
#
loop_
_entity.id
_entity.type
_entity.pdbx_description
1 polymer ?
#
loop_
_entity_poly.entity_id
_entity_poly.type
_entity_poly.pdbx_seq_one_letter_code
_entity_poly.pdbx_strand_id
1 'polypeptide(L)'
;MNVERKGHEMKFILSGMTSHAPVRARNLIIDAMRGAAIILMVIDHSLAALESTGLFNIIVEYSRLTITRVSMPLFMIASGIVWTLYGLRLRRWFQVLLLAAALNAMTRVLWPDFNFPEILLVWAMLALFWKLIRRFPVLTLIIGFIQNTYWQVYWQAYQPGELAIFLAVGVLVARAPLEQLSNLRQVSKARGIINACAKVGQYPLTIYGTHLAILAVLVASANNRLPLP
;
A
#
# COMPACT_ATOMS: atom_id res chain seq x y z
N MET A 1 50.88 -38.94 38.04
CA MET A 1 51.14 -37.49 37.98
C MET A 1 51.67 -37.16 36.59
N ASN A 2 50.79 -36.75 35.67
CA ASN A 2 50.89 -35.52 34.87
C ASN A 2 49.74 -35.50 33.86
N VAL A 3 48.94 -34.45 34.00
CA VAL A 3 47.90 -34.02 33.07
C VAL A 3 48.58 -33.17 32.00
N GLU A 4 48.35 -33.44 30.73
CA GLU A 4 48.44 -32.40 29.70
C GLU A 4 47.26 -32.48 28.74
N ARG A 5 46.39 -31.46 28.83
CA ARG A 5 45.40 -31.10 27.82
C ARG A 5 46.10 -30.37 26.67
N LYS A 6 45.89 -30.82 25.44
CA LYS A 6 45.82 -29.98 24.23
C LYS A 6 44.72 -30.61 23.37
N GLY A 7 43.65 -29.96 22.95
CA GLY A 7 43.44 -28.55 22.64
C GLY A 7 42.67 -28.55 21.32
N HIS A 8 41.43 -28.07 21.37
CA HIS A 8 40.49 -28.01 20.26
C HIS A 8 41.05 -27.36 18.98
N GLU A 9 40.79 -27.96 17.82
CA GLU A 9 40.36 -27.23 16.61
C GLU A 9 39.33 -28.07 15.86
N MET A 10 38.08 -28.03 16.33
CA MET A 10 36.95 -28.34 15.48
C MET A 10 36.67 -27.07 14.68
N LYS A 11 37.28 -26.94 13.49
CA LYS A 11 36.92 -25.89 12.53
C LYS A 11 35.46 -26.08 12.13
N PHE A 12 34.58 -25.40 12.86
CA PHE A 12 33.22 -25.13 12.40
C PHE A 12 33.36 -24.30 11.12
N ILE A 13 33.24 -24.96 9.97
CA ILE A 13 33.03 -24.31 8.69
C ILE A 13 31.60 -23.75 8.73
N LEU A 14 31.41 -22.65 9.46
CA LEU A 14 30.29 -21.73 9.31
C LEU A 14 30.64 -20.76 8.17
N SER A 15 30.87 -21.33 6.98
CA SER A 15 31.05 -20.56 5.75
C SER A 15 29.69 -20.25 5.13
N GLY A 16 29.06 -19.16 5.58
CA GLY A 16 28.44 -18.21 4.65
C GLY A 16 27.16 -18.61 3.89
N MET A 17 26.21 -19.33 4.49
CA MET A 17 24.85 -19.40 3.92
C MET A 17 24.01 -18.16 4.31
N THR A 18 24.20 -17.09 3.53
CA THR A 18 23.19 -16.14 3.05
C THR A 18 22.17 -15.53 4.05
N SER A 19 22.63 -14.65 4.94
CA SER A 19 21.76 -13.70 5.66
C SER A 19 20.94 -12.76 4.75
N HIS A 20 21.23 -12.72 3.44
CA HIS A 20 20.53 -11.89 2.45
C HIS A 20 19.25 -12.51 1.85
N ALA A 21 19.09 -13.84 1.90
CA ALA A 21 17.92 -14.52 1.36
C ALA A 21 16.58 -14.12 2.05
N PRO A 22 16.50 -14.04 3.40
CA PRO A 22 15.26 -13.65 4.08
C PRO A 22 14.87 -12.18 3.81
N VAL A 23 15.86 -11.29 3.70
CA VAL A 23 15.61 -9.87 3.38
C VAL A 23 15.06 -9.70 1.96
N ARG A 24 15.62 -10.43 0.99
CA ARG A 24 15.17 -10.38 -0.41
C ARG A 24 13.76 -10.95 -0.61
N ALA A 25 13.46 -12.07 0.04
CA ALA A 25 12.12 -12.68 0.00
C ALA A 25 11.07 -11.76 0.66
N ARG A 26 11.42 -11.12 1.78
CA ARG A 26 10.55 -10.15 2.45
C ARG A 26 10.25 -8.92 1.58
N ASN A 27 11.27 -8.36 0.92
CA ASN A 27 11.06 -7.24 -0.01
C ASN A 27 10.15 -7.63 -1.17
N LEU A 28 10.34 -8.82 -1.73
CA LEU A 28 9.48 -9.34 -2.79
C LEU A 28 8.01 -9.41 -2.36
N ILE A 29 7.72 -9.89 -1.15
CA ILE A 29 6.35 -9.98 -0.64
C ILE A 29 5.75 -8.59 -0.43
N ILE A 30 6.50 -7.67 0.19
CA ILE A 30 6.04 -6.29 0.41
C ILE A 30 5.75 -5.60 -0.93
N ASP A 31 6.64 -5.75 -1.90
CA ASP A 31 6.43 -5.22 -3.25
C ASP A 31 5.23 -5.89 -3.92
N ALA A 32 5.06 -7.21 -3.78
CA ALA A 32 3.88 -7.91 -4.31
C ALA A 32 2.57 -7.41 -3.69
N MET A 33 2.53 -7.17 -2.37
CA MET A 33 1.37 -6.58 -1.70
C MET A 33 1.05 -5.18 -2.25
N ARG A 34 2.06 -4.32 -2.37
CA ARG A 34 1.91 -2.97 -2.92
C ARG A 34 1.43 -3.01 -4.37
N GLY A 35 2.00 -3.89 -5.18
CA GLY A 35 1.62 -4.03 -6.58
C GLY A 35 0.22 -4.58 -6.77
N ALA A 36 -0.18 -5.59 -6.00
CA ALA A 36 -1.54 -6.11 -6.01
C ALA A 36 -2.53 -5.01 -5.60
N ALA A 37 -2.21 -4.21 -4.57
CA ALA A 37 -3.03 -3.07 -4.18
C ALA A 37 -3.17 -2.06 -5.33
N ILE A 38 -2.07 -1.68 -5.98
CA ILE A 38 -2.11 -0.75 -7.12
C ILE A 38 -2.91 -1.30 -8.29
N ILE A 39 -2.76 -2.59 -8.64
CA ILE A 39 -3.55 -3.22 -9.71
C ILE A 39 -5.04 -3.11 -9.39
N LEU A 40 -5.44 -3.44 -8.16
CA LEU A 40 -6.84 -3.34 -7.73
C LEU A 40 -7.34 -1.89 -7.73
N MET A 41 -6.51 -0.90 -7.35
CA MET A 41 -6.86 0.53 -7.46
C MET A 41 -7.06 0.96 -8.91
N VAL A 42 -6.18 0.53 -9.82
CA VAL A 42 -6.31 0.84 -11.25
C VAL A 42 -7.62 0.29 -11.80
N ILE A 43 -7.98 -0.93 -11.43
CA ILE A 43 -9.26 -1.53 -11.81
C ILE A 43 -10.42 -0.71 -11.21
N ASP A 44 -10.37 -0.38 -9.92
CA ASP A 44 -11.40 0.43 -9.25
C ASP A 44 -11.67 1.76 -9.95
N HIS A 45 -10.60 2.50 -10.23
CA HIS A 45 -10.69 3.80 -10.86
C HIS A 45 -11.12 3.68 -12.32
N SER A 46 -10.71 2.63 -13.03
CA SER A 46 -11.18 2.40 -14.40
C SER A 46 -12.68 2.12 -14.43
N LEU A 47 -13.18 1.34 -13.47
CA LEU A 47 -14.62 1.08 -13.30
C LEU A 47 -15.38 2.38 -12.94
N ALA A 48 -14.84 3.20 -12.04
CA ALA A 48 -15.41 4.51 -11.72
C ALA A 48 -15.44 5.46 -12.94
N ALA A 49 -14.42 5.40 -13.80
CA ALA A 49 -14.36 6.19 -15.02
C ALA A 49 -15.48 5.80 -15.99
N LEU A 50 -15.72 4.50 -16.17
CA LEU A 50 -16.82 4.01 -17.02
C LEU A 50 -18.18 4.51 -16.51
N GLU A 51 -18.45 4.42 -15.21
CA GLU A 51 -19.67 4.97 -14.61
C GLU A 51 -19.79 6.48 -14.86
N SER A 52 -18.69 7.22 -14.70
CA SER A 52 -18.65 8.68 -14.92
C SER A 52 -18.85 9.09 -16.39
N THR A 53 -18.76 8.14 -17.32
CA THR A 53 -19.09 8.33 -18.75
C THR A 53 -20.49 7.83 -19.12
N GLY A 54 -21.29 7.39 -18.15
CA GLY A 54 -22.68 6.95 -18.34
C GLY A 54 -22.86 5.43 -18.47
N LEU A 55 -21.80 4.63 -18.35
CA LEU A 55 -21.88 3.16 -18.39
C LEU A 55 -22.16 2.59 -16.99
N PHE A 56 -23.38 2.78 -16.49
CA PHE A 56 -23.83 2.23 -15.22
C PHE A 56 -24.25 0.76 -15.37
N ASN A 57 -23.63 -0.15 -14.60
CA ASN A 57 -23.96 -1.57 -14.59
C ASN A 57 -23.76 -2.16 -13.18
N ILE A 58 -24.69 -3.00 -12.74
CA ILE A 58 -24.65 -3.67 -11.43
C ILE A 58 -23.35 -4.45 -11.18
N ILE A 59 -22.73 -5.00 -12.23
CA ILE A 59 -21.45 -5.72 -12.13
C ILE A 59 -20.30 -4.76 -11.79
N VAL A 60 -20.34 -3.55 -12.34
CA VAL A 60 -19.33 -2.50 -12.12
C VAL A 60 -19.43 -2.02 -10.67
N GLU A 61 -20.64 -1.68 -10.22
CA GLU A 61 -20.90 -1.27 -8.83
C GLU A 61 -20.50 -2.37 -7.84
N TYR A 62 -20.93 -3.62 -8.08
CA TYR A 62 -20.58 -4.74 -7.21
C TYR A 62 -19.06 -4.95 -7.10
N SER A 63 -18.35 -4.88 -8.24
CA SER A 63 -16.89 -5.05 -8.27
C SER A 63 -16.18 -3.95 -7.46
N ARG A 64 -16.66 -2.70 -7.57
CA ARG A 64 -16.16 -1.54 -6.82
C ARG A 64 -16.41 -1.67 -5.31
N LEU A 65 -17.59 -2.16 -4.93
CA LEU A 65 -17.98 -2.28 -3.52
C LEU A 65 -17.41 -3.51 -2.80
N THR A 66 -16.82 -4.46 -3.53
CA THR A 66 -16.33 -5.73 -2.93
C THR A 66 -14.86 -6.00 -3.20
N ILE A 67 -14.50 -6.33 -4.45
CA ILE A 67 -13.20 -6.89 -4.82
C ILE A 67 -12.10 -5.81 -4.79
N THR A 68 -12.35 -4.68 -5.43
CA THR A 68 -11.34 -3.63 -5.57
C THR A 68 -11.14 -2.83 -4.28
N ARG A 69 -12.13 -2.83 -3.38
CA ARG A 69 -12.04 -2.21 -2.04
C ARG A 69 -10.86 -2.75 -1.23
N VAL A 70 -10.48 -4.01 -1.41
CA VAL A 70 -9.32 -4.63 -0.72
C VAL A 70 -8.00 -3.92 -1.03
N SER A 71 -7.93 -3.14 -2.12
CA SER A 71 -6.75 -2.39 -2.52
C SER A 71 -6.21 -1.46 -1.44
N MET A 72 -7.07 -0.67 -0.79
CA MET A 72 -6.65 0.30 0.22
C MET A 72 -6.16 -0.37 1.51
N PRO A 73 -6.91 -1.29 2.13
CA PRO A 73 -6.41 -2.07 3.26
C PRO A 73 -5.05 -2.71 2.97
N LEU A 74 -4.88 -3.32 1.79
CA LEU A 74 -3.63 -3.96 1.41
C LEU A 74 -2.47 -2.96 1.29
N PHE A 75 -2.70 -1.79 0.68
CA PHE A 75 -1.70 -0.73 0.55
C PHE A 75 -1.30 -0.13 1.90
N MET A 76 -2.27 0.10 2.79
CA MET A 76 -2.05 0.66 4.12
C MET A 76 -1.30 -0.32 5.04
N ILE A 77 -1.65 -1.61 5.01
CA ILE A 77 -0.91 -2.67 5.72
C ILE A 77 0.53 -2.72 5.21
N ALA A 78 0.74 -2.75 3.89
CA ALA A 78 2.08 -2.75 3.32
C ALA A 78 2.89 -1.49 3.72
N SER A 79 2.24 -0.32 3.80
CA SER A 79 2.85 0.92 4.28
C SER A 79 3.28 0.82 5.74
N GLY A 80 2.43 0.28 6.62
CA GLY A 80 2.75 0.05 8.04
C GLY A 80 3.93 -0.91 8.23
N ILE A 81 4.00 -1.97 7.43
CA ILE A 81 5.15 -2.89 7.41
C ILE A 81 6.43 -2.13 7.01
N VAL A 82 6.38 -1.34 5.93
CA VAL A 82 7.52 -0.56 5.44
C VAL A 82 8.00 0.46 6.48
N TRP A 83 7.10 1.21 7.12
CA TRP A 83 7.48 2.19 8.15
C TRP A 83 8.13 1.53 9.36
N THR A 84 7.70 0.31 9.70
CA THR A 84 8.27 -0.45 10.81
C THR A 84 9.67 -0.93 10.49
N LEU A 85 9.87 -1.52 9.32
CA LEU A 85 11.14 -2.16 8.92
C LEU A 85 12.18 -1.17 8.40
N TYR A 86 11.74 -0.14 7.66
CA TYR A 86 12.63 0.74 6.88
C TYR A 86 12.47 2.23 7.24
N GLY A 87 11.49 2.58 8.08
CA GLY A 87 11.18 3.97 8.42
C GLY A 87 10.55 4.76 7.27
N LEU A 88 10.24 6.02 7.55
CA LEU A 88 9.75 6.97 6.54
C LEU A 88 10.93 7.69 5.87
N ARG A 89 11.00 7.63 4.54
CA ARG A 89 11.95 8.43 3.76
C ARG A 89 11.34 9.78 3.41
N LEU A 90 11.83 10.87 4.02
CA LEU A 90 11.28 12.21 3.85
C LEU A 90 11.19 12.67 2.38
N ARG A 91 12.21 12.38 1.57
CA ARG A 91 12.18 12.66 0.13
C ARG A 91 10.99 11.98 -0.57
N ARG A 92 10.70 10.72 -0.21
CA ARG A 92 9.58 9.98 -0.78
C ARG A 92 8.24 10.50 -0.26
N TRP A 93 8.16 10.85 1.02
CA TRP A 93 6.99 11.48 1.60
C TRP A 93 6.63 12.78 0.87
N PHE A 94 7.62 13.65 0.62
CA PHE A 94 7.41 14.90 -0.11
C PHE A 94 6.93 14.67 -1.55
N GLN A 95 7.48 13.66 -2.25
CA GLN A 95 6.97 13.25 -3.56
C GLN A 95 5.50 12.82 -3.52
N VAL A 96 5.10 12.07 -2.48
CA VAL A 96 3.70 11.66 -2.31
C VAL A 96 2.81 12.87 -2.05
N LEU A 97 3.24 13.79 -1.19
CA LEU A 97 2.50 15.01 -0.88
C LEU A 97 2.27 15.88 -2.12
N LEU A 98 3.33 16.14 -2.90
CA LEU A 98 3.22 16.91 -4.15
C LEU A 98 2.32 16.23 -5.16
N LEU A 99 2.46 14.91 -5.34
CA LEU A 99 1.59 14.17 -6.25
C LEU A 99 0.14 14.19 -5.76
N ALA A 100 -0.10 14.06 -4.45
CA ALA A 100 -1.43 14.15 -3.87
C ALA A 100 -2.08 15.50 -4.20
N ALA A 101 -1.36 16.61 -3.97
CA ALA A 101 -1.86 17.94 -4.30
C ALA A 101 -2.14 18.10 -5.80
N ALA A 102 -1.22 17.67 -6.66
CA ALA A 102 -1.37 17.76 -8.11
C ALA A 102 -2.55 16.92 -8.64
N LEU A 103 -2.68 15.67 -8.19
CA LEU A 103 -3.78 14.80 -8.58
C LEU A 103 -5.12 15.35 -8.09
N ASN A 104 -5.21 15.81 -6.84
CA ASN A 104 -6.43 16.43 -6.32
C ASN A 104 -6.85 17.64 -7.16
N ALA A 105 -5.91 18.55 -7.45
CA ALA A 105 -6.21 19.72 -8.28
C ALA A 105 -6.69 19.32 -9.68
N MET A 106 -5.99 18.37 -10.32
CA MET A 106 -6.31 17.89 -11.65
C MET A 106 -7.67 17.18 -11.69
N THR A 107 -7.95 16.25 -10.78
CA THR A 107 -9.23 15.51 -10.76
C THR A 107 -10.40 16.44 -10.41
N ARG A 108 -10.20 17.45 -9.55
CA ARG A 108 -11.23 18.47 -9.27
C ARG A 108 -11.70 19.19 -10.54
N VAL A 109 -10.80 19.39 -11.50
CA VAL A 109 -11.09 20.10 -12.76
C VAL A 109 -11.59 19.14 -13.84
N LEU A 110 -10.86 18.04 -14.06
CA LEU A 110 -11.09 17.14 -15.20
C LEU A 110 -12.13 16.05 -14.91
N TRP A 111 -12.29 15.68 -13.63
CA TRP A 111 -13.17 14.60 -13.20
C TRP A 111 -13.81 14.92 -11.83
N PRO A 112 -14.63 15.98 -11.74
CA PRO A 112 -15.14 16.51 -10.46
C PRO A 112 -16.00 15.53 -9.67
N ASP A 113 -16.62 14.56 -10.35
CA ASP A 113 -17.44 13.51 -9.74
C ASP A 113 -16.57 12.41 -9.06
N PHE A 114 -15.24 12.44 -9.26
CA PHE A 114 -14.28 11.55 -8.63
C PHE A 114 -13.88 12.04 -7.23
N ASN A 115 -14.55 11.51 -6.20
CA ASN A 115 -14.38 11.91 -4.80
C ASN A 115 -13.27 11.14 -4.04
N PHE A 116 -12.40 10.40 -4.73
CA PHE A 116 -11.34 9.56 -4.11
C PHE A 116 -9.90 10.15 -4.00
N PRO A 117 -9.54 11.33 -4.52
CA PRO A 117 -8.14 11.76 -4.60
C PRO A 117 -7.55 12.23 -3.25
N GLU A 118 -8.40 12.42 -2.24
CA GLU A 118 -7.99 12.92 -0.92
C GLU A 118 -7.30 11.85 -0.06
N ILE A 119 -7.40 10.56 -0.43
CA ILE A 119 -6.84 9.44 0.36
C ILE A 119 -5.29 9.51 0.40
N LEU A 120 -4.61 9.92 -0.67
CA LEU A 120 -3.15 10.11 -0.65
C LEU A 120 -2.72 11.22 0.30
N LEU A 121 -3.53 12.27 0.41
CA LEU A 121 -3.27 13.37 1.33
C LEU A 121 -3.43 12.88 2.78
N VAL A 122 -4.47 12.09 3.08
CA VAL A 122 -4.63 11.46 4.39
C VAL A 122 -3.44 10.57 4.73
N TRP A 123 -2.96 9.75 3.79
CA TRP A 123 -1.75 8.96 3.99
C TRP A 123 -0.53 9.85 4.31
N ALA A 124 -0.36 10.96 3.57
CA ALA A 124 0.75 11.88 3.79
C ALA A 124 0.68 12.57 5.15
N MET A 125 -0.53 12.90 5.62
CA MET A 125 -0.76 13.45 6.95
C MET A 125 -0.47 12.43 8.05
N LEU A 126 -0.96 11.20 7.93
CA LEU A 126 -0.64 10.10 8.87
C LEU A 126 0.87 9.84 8.93
N ALA A 127 1.56 9.97 7.80
CA ALA A 127 3.00 9.78 7.73
C ALA A 127 3.79 10.79 8.58
N LEU A 128 3.26 11.99 8.86
CA LEU A 128 3.91 12.92 9.79
C LEU A 128 4.05 12.32 11.20
N PHE A 129 3.09 11.47 11.59
CA PHE A 129 3.03 10.81 12.88
C PHE A 129 3.61 9.39 12.85
N TRP A 130 4.34 9.01 11.80
CA TRP A 130 4.82 7.63 11.60
C TRP A 130 5.59 7.07 12.81
N LYS A 131 6.40 7.90 13.49
CA LYS A 131 7.16 7.47 14.68
C LYS A 131 6.22 7.08 15.83
N LEU A 132 5.17 7.87 16.04
CA LEU A 132 4.16 7.64 17.08
C LEU A 132 3.33 6.41 16.75
N ILE A 133 2.83 6.31 15.52
CA ILE A 133 2.04 5.17 15.04
C ILE A 133 2.85 3.88 15.16
N ARG A 134 4.12 3.91 14.73
CA ARG A 134 5.03 2.77 14.89
C ARG A 134 5.19 2.44 16.36
N ARG A 135 5.39 3.40 17.25
CA ARG A 135 5.61 3.12 18.68
C ARG A 135 4.36 2.54 19.35
N PHE A 136 3.18 3.10 19.07
CA PHE A 136 1.90 2.78 19.72
C PHE A 136 0.82 2.36 18.70
N PRO A 137 0.96 1.19 18.04
CA PRO A 137 0.01 0.75 17.02
C PRO A 137 -1.38 0.46 17.59
N VAL A 138 -1.47 -0.09 18.80
CA VAL A 138 -2.77 -0.34 19.46
C VAL A 138 -3.52 0.95 19.76
N LEU A 139 -2.82 1.99 20.24
CA LEU A 139 -3.43 3.30 20.43
C LEU A 139 -3.91 3.89 19.10
N THR A 140 -3.13 3.71 18.03
CA THR A 140 -3.53 4.14 16.68
C THR A 140 -4.80 3.42 16.20
N LEU A 141 -4.95 2.12 16.48
CA LEU A 141 -6.19 1.37 16.21
C LEU A 141 -7.39 1.96 16.96
N ILE A 142 -7.23 2.25 18.25
CA ILE A 142 -8.30 2.81 19.10
C ILE A 142 -8.71 4.20 18.58
N ILE A 143 -7.76 5.08 18.30
CA ILE A 143 -8.03 6.42 17.76
C ILE A 143 -8.72 6.31 16.39
N GLY A 144 -8.24 5.42 15.52
CA GLY A 144 -8.84 5.19 14.21
C GLY A 144 -10.27 4.68 14.31
N PHE A 145 -10.55 3.77 15.24
CA PHE A 145 -11.89 3.27 15.52
C PHE A 145 -12.82 4.38 16.01
N ILE A 146 -12.38 5.16 17.00
CA ILE A 146 -13.14 6.31 17.52
C ILE A 146 -13.46 7.31 16.41
N GLN A 147 -12.49 7.67 15.57
CA GLN A 147 -12.73 8.59 14.45
C GLN A 147 -13.76 8.00 13.48
N ASN A 148 -13.62 6.73 13.11
CA ASN A 148 -14.53 6.07 12.18
C ASN A 148 -15.98 5.95 12.73
N THR A 149 -16.15 5.87 14.05
CA THR A 149 -17.47 5.75 14.68
C THR A 149 -18.12 7.11 14.97
N TYR A 150 -17.35 8.09 15.44
CA TYR A 150 -17.90 9.32 16.02
C TYR A 150 -17.60 10.60 15.22
N TRP A 151 -16.61 10.57 14.33
CA TRP A 151 -16.21 11.74 13.53
C TRP A 151 -16.04 11.33 12.07
N GLN A 152 -17.12 10.88 11.43
CA GLN A 152 -17.05 10.51 10.01
C GLN A 152 -16.93 11.75 9.13
N VAL A 153 -16.10 11.65 8.10
CA VAL A 153 -15.98 12.66 7.04
C VAL A 153 -16.99 12.32 5.96
N TYR A 154 -17.77 13.32 5.54
CA TYR A 154 -18.80 13.15 4.52
C TYR A 154 -18.19 13.06 3.12
N TRP A 155 -17.72 11.87 2.76
CA TRP A 155 -17.24 11.51 1.42
C TRP A 155 -17.50 10.02 1.12
N GLN A 156 -17.28 9.60 -0.13
CA GLN A 156 -17.51 8.21 -0.56
C GLN A 156 -16.27 7.30 -0.48
N ALA A 157 -15.16 7.83 0.06
CA ALA A 157 -13.89 7.13 0.22
C ALA A 157 -13.77 6.45 1.59
N TYR A 158 -12.69 5.67 1.76
CA TYR A 158 -12.27 5.15 3.06
C TYR A 158 -12.12 6.29 4.07
N GLN A 159 -12.61 6.09 5.29
CA GLN A 159 -12.46 7.06 6.37
C GLN A 159 -10.99 7.15 6.81
N PRO A 160 -10.51 8.34 7.23
CA PRO A 160 -9.14 8.48 7.73
C PRO A 160 -8.75 7.52 8.86
N GLY A 161 -9.70 7.17 9.71
CA GLY A 161 -9.55 6.23 10.81
C GLY A 161 -9.41 4.79 10.35
N GLU A 162 -10.10 4.38 9.27
CA GLU A 162 -9.87 3.07 8.65
C GLU A 162 -8.44 2.95 8.12
N LEU A 163 -7.95 4.02 7.49
CA LEU A 163 -6.56 4.12 7.03
C LEU A 163 -5.57 3.95 8.19
N ALA A 164 -5.81 4.65 9.30
CA ALA A 164 -4.99 4.53 10.51
C ALA A 164 -5.02 3.11 11.08
N ILE A 165 -6.20 2.47 11.07
CA ILE A 165 -6.38 1.08 11.54
C ILE A 165 -5.53 0.13 10.70
N PHE A 166 -5.69 0.14 9.38
CA PHE A 166 -4.95 -0.79 8.49
C PHE A 166 -3.45 -0.57 8.57
N LEU A 167 -3.01 0.68 8.74
CA LEU A 167 -1.60 0.97 8.90
C LEU A 167 -1.04 0.41 10.22
N ALA A 168 -1.79 0.55 11.31
CA ALA A 168 -1.43 -0.01 12.60
C ALA A 168 -1.40 -1.54 12.59
N VAL A 169 -2.33 -2.19 11.87
CA VAL A 169 -2.27 -3.64 11.60
C VAL A 169 -0.97 -4.01 10.89
N GLY A 170 -0.56 -3.25 9.86
CA GLY A 170 0.73 -3.46 9.20
C GLY A 170 1.94 -3.38 10.15
N VAL A 171 1.91 -2.45 11.10
CA VAL A 171 2.94 -2.32 12.14
C VAL A 171 2.95 -3.55 13.06
N LEU A 172 1.79 -4.06 13.46
CA LEU A 172 1.68 -5.27 14.30
C LEU A 172 2.17 -6.51 13.55
N VAL A 173 1.78 -6.67 12.28
CA VAL A 173 2.23 -7.77 11.42
C VAL A 173 3.75 -7.77 11.28
N ALA A 174 4.38 -6.60 11.09
CA ALA A 174 5.83 -6.50 10.98
C ALA A 174 6.59 -6.82 12.28
N ARG A 175 5.91 -6.76 13.43
CA ARG A 175 6.47 -7.13 14.75
C ARG A 175 6.25 -8.59 15.10
N ALA A 176 5.32 -9.27 14.45
CA ALA A 176 5.08 -10.69 14.66
C ALA A 176 6.26 -11.52 14.14
N PRO A 177 6.58 -12.67 14.75
CA PRO A 177 7.60 -13.59 14.26
C PRO A 177 7.11 -14.30 12.99
N LEU A 178 7.16 -13.60 11.85
CA LEU A 178 6.69 -14.08 10.54
C LEU A 178 7.49 -15.27 9.99
N GLU A 179 8.63 -15.61 10.61
CA GLU A 179 9.48 -16.74 10.25
C GLU A 179 8.72 -18.08 10.34
N GLN A 180 7.70 -18.18 11.20
CA GLN A 180 6.86 -19.36 11.36
C GLN A 180 5.77 -19.53 10.28
N LEU A 181 5.45 -18.49 9.50
CA LEU A 181 4.44 -18.56 8.43
C LEU A 181 5.01 -19.08 7.10
N SER A 182 6.29 -19.46 7.07
CA SER A 182 7.03 -19.86 5.88
C SER A 182 6.76 -21.31 5.45
N ASN A 183 5.50 -21.68 5.23
CA ASN A 183 5.19 -22.83 4.37
C ASN A 183 5.40 -22.41 2.90
N LEU A 184 6.67 -22.28 2.52
CA LEU A 184 7.21 -21.85 1.22
C LEU A 184 6.71 -22.69 0.02
N ARG A 185 6.03 -23.81 0.27
CA ARG A 185 5.44 -24.69 -0.75
C ARG A 185 4.28 -24.03 -1.50
N GLN A 186 3.43 -23.24 -0.84
CA GLN A 186 2.34 -22.50 -1.51
C GLN A 186 2.85 -21.31 -2.33
N VAL A 187 3.93 -20.66 -1.87
CA VAL A 187 4.60 -19.55 -2.59
C VAL A 187 5.15 -20.02 -3.95
N SER A 188 5.47 -21.31 -4.11
CA SER A 188 5.98 -21.86 -5.37
C SER A 188 4.94 -21.85 -6.50
N LYS A 189 3.67 -22.19 -6.23
CA LYS A 189 2.58 -22.20 -7.23
C LYS A 189 2.16 -20.79 -7.64
N ALA A 190 2.17 -19.85 -6.70
CA ALA A 190 1.80 -18.45 -6.94
C ALA A 190 2.99 -17.57 -7.36
N ARG A 191 4.19 -18.15 -7.57
CA ARG A 191 5.41 -17.39 -7.79
C ARG A 191 5.33 -16.45 -9.01
N GLY A 192 4.66 -16.89 -10.08
CA GLY A 192 4.43 -16.06 -11.27
C GLY A 192 3.64 -14.78 -10.95
N ILE A 193 2.51 -14.94 -10.25
CA ILE A 193 1.63 -13.82 -9.85
C ILE A 193 2.35 -12.90 -8.85
N ILE A 194 3.02 -13.47 -7.85
CA ILE A 194 3.80 -12.70 -6.86
C ILE A 194 4.86 -11.85 -7.56
N ASN A 195 5.60 -12.43 -8.52
CA ASN A 195 6.61 -11.71 -9.27
C ASN A 195 6.01 -10.60 -10.15
N ALA A 196 4.86 -10.86 -10.79
CA ALA A 196 4.17 -9.87 -11.61
C ALA A 196 3.69 -8.69 -10.75
N CYS A 197 3.04 -8.96 -9.63
CA CYS A 197 2.65 -7.94 -8.67
C CYS A 197 3.86 -7.19 -8.11
N ALA A 198 4.95 -7.90 -7.77
CA ALA A 198 6.15 -7.24 -7.24
C ALA A 198 6.77 -6.25 -8.22
N LYS A 199 6.78 -6.55 -9.53
CA LYS A 199 7.24 -5.59 -10.56
C LYS A 199 6.44 -4.29 -10.53
N VAL A 200 5.11 -4.38 -10.42
CA VAL A 200 4.23 -3.20 -10.27
C VAL A 200 4.56 -2.47 -8.96
N GLY A 201 4.71 -3.20 -7.86
CA GLY A 201 4.93 -2.65 -6.52
C GLY A 201 6.30 -2.00 -6.29
N GLN A 202 7.25 -2.15 -7.22
CA GLN A 202 8.50 -1.39 -7.23
C GLN A 202 8.29 0.08 -7.62
N TYR A 203 7.25 0.37 -8.41
CA TYR A 203 6.96 1.72 -8.93
C TYR A 203 5.54 2.22 -8.59
N PRO A 204 5.06 2.07 -7.34
CA PRO A 204 3.64 2.21 -7.05
C PRO A 204 3.16 3.66 -7.21
N LEU A 205 3.98 4.64 -6.86
CA LEU A 205 3.61 6.06 -6.98
C LEU A 205 3.52 6.51 -8.44
N THR A 206 4.43 6.04 -9.28
CA THR A 206 4.44 6.38 -10.71
C THR A 206 3.23 5.78 -11.40
N ILE A 207 2.96 4.49 -11.16
CA ILE A 207 1.80 3.81 -11.73
C ILE A 207 0.50 4.43 -11.19
N TYR A 208 0.45 4.73 -9.89
CA TYR A 208 -0.70 5.39 -9.28
C TYR A 208 -0.99 6.77 -9.91
N GLY A 209 0.02 7.63 -10.02
CA GLY A 209 -0.17 8.96 -10.59
C GLY A 209 -0.51 8.93 -12.08
N THR A 210 0.18 8.08 -12.84
CA THR A 210 0.01 8.03 -14.29
C THR A 210 -1.37 7.53 -14.69
N HIS A 211 -1.88 6.45 -14.07
CA HIS A 211 -3.20 5.92 -14.46
C HIS A 211 -4.32 6.90 -14.09
N LEU A 212 -4.25 7.59 -12.94
CA LEU A 212 -5.25 8.59 -12.57
C LEU A 212 -5.23 9.79 -13.51
N ALA A 213 -4.05 10.26 -13.92
CA ALA A 213 -3.93 11.34 -14.89
C ALA A 213 -4.55 10.96 -16.24
N ILE A 214 -4.24 9.76 -16.73
CA ILE A 214 -4.82 9.25 -17.98
C ILE A 214 -6.34 9.15 -17.87
N LEU A 215 -6.87 8.53 -16.81
CA LEU A 215 -8.31 8.37 -16.63
C LEU A 215 -9.02 9.72 -16.50
N ALA A 216 -8.46 10.68 -15.76
CA ALA A 216 -9.05 12.02 -15.63
C ALA A 216 -9.15 12.73 -16.99
N VAL A 217 -8.11 12.65 -17.82
CA VAL A 217 -8.13 13.22 -19.19
C VAL A 217 -9.14 12.49 -20.07
N LEU A 218 -9.22 11.15 -20.00
CA LEU A 218 -10.20 10.37 -20.77
C LEU A 218 -11.64 10.73 -20.40
N VAL A 219 -11.95 10.81 -19.10
CA VAL A 219 -13.28 11.20 -18.61
C VAL A 219 -13.61 12.63 -19.04
N ALA A 220 -12.68 13.57 -18.89
CA ALA A 220 -12.87 14.94 -19.36
C ALA A 220 -13.14 15.01 -20.86
N SER A 221 -12.41 14.22 -21.66
CA SER A 221 -12.56 14.15 -23.12
C SER A 221 -13.93 13.58 -23.50
N ALA A 222 -14.32 12.46 -22.89
CA ALA A 222 -15.60 11.81 -23.14
C ALA A 222 -16.80 12.69 -22.77
N ASN A 223 -16.64 13.52 -21.72
CA ASN A 223 -17.69 14.41 -21.23
C ASN A 223 -17.62 15.84 -21.82
N ASN A 224 -16.79 16.10 -22.84
CA ASN A 224 -16.57 17.43 -23.44
C ASN A 224 -16.19 18.53 -22.42
N ARG A 225 -15.44 18.17 -21.37
CA ARG A 225 -14.99 19.08 -20.30
C ARG A 225 -13.55 19.57 -20.48
N LEU A 226 -12.91 19.29 -21.62
CA LEU A 226 -11.60 19.85 -21.90
C LEU A 226 -11.73 21.36 -22.16
N PRO A 227 -10.89 22.21 -21.53
CA PRO A 227 -10.86 23.62 -21.89
C PRO A 227 -10.52 23.74 -23.38
N LEU A 228 -11.44 24.32 -24.15
CA LEU A 228 -11.17 24.69 -25.54
C LEU A 228 -10.05 25.74 -25.54
N PRO A 229 -9.14 25.70 -26.53
CA PRO A 229 -8.06 26.69 -26.67
C PRO A 229 -8.59 28.11 -26.83
#